data_AF-A0A7S0XM61-F1
#
_entry.id   AF-A0A7S0XM61-F1
#
_cell.length_a   1.000
_cell.length_b   1.000
_cell.length_c   1.000
_cell.angle_alpha   90.00
_cell.angle_beta   90.00
_cell.angle_gamma   90.00
#
_symmetry.space_group_name_H-M   'P 1'
#
loop_
_entity.id
_entity.type
_entity.pdbx_description
1 polymer ?
#
loop_
_entity_poly.entity_id
_entity_poly.type
_entity_poly.pdbx_seq_one_letter_code
_entity_poly.pdbx_strand_id
1 'polypeptide(L)'
;KQIQQKTAQRDKAMQQLNEYKEKSEQLKRKLHDEQSQEVRIKQELDDIQSKIHQQRFELVMDHRVSIKHSLAALEGDDDAEHGRDVEHVVLELELKQIESELQFFHQTYGWNVDYKEPSKAVNEQQSFDVEKLPLDGDGDCDDDDDDG
;
A
#
# COMPACT_ATOMS: atom_id res chain seq x y z
N LYS A 1 62.56 12.06 32.66
CA LYS A 1 62.08 12.09 31.26
C LYS A 1 61.28 10.84 30.86
N GLN A 2 61.71 9.63 31.22
CA GLN A 2 61.07 8.37 30.80
C GLN A 2 59.64 8.17 31.34
N ILE A 3 59.36 8.58 32.58
CA ILE A 3 58.01 8.49 33.18
C ILE A 3 57.01 9.35 32.41
N GLN A 4 57.35 10.61 32.11
CA GLN A 4 56.49 11.52 31.34
C GLN A 4 56.15 10.97 29.95
N GLN A 5 57.12 10.37 29.25
CA GLN A 5 56.87 9.73 27.95
C GLN A 5 55.90 8.54 28.07
N LYS A 6 56.08 7.67 29.07
CA LYS A 6 55.16 6.52 29.28
C LYS A 6 53.75 6.98 29.64
N THR A 7 53.61 8.04 30.45
CA THR A 7 52.30 8.62 30.78
C THR A 7 51.60 9.17 29.54
N ALA A 8 52.29 9.98 28.73
CA ALA A 8 51.71 10.51 27.49
C ALA A 8 51.30 9.41 26.49
N GLN A 9 52.10 8.34 26.39
CA GLN A 9 51.79 7.21 25.52
C GLN A 9 50.57 6.41 26.02
N ARG A 10 50.45 6.21 27.33
CA ARG A 10 49.28 5.59 27.97
C ARG A 10 48.02 6.43 27.75
N ASP A 11 48.11 7.74 27.94
CA ASP A 11 46.97 8.63 27.80
C ASP A 11 46.47 8.67 26.35
N LYS A 12 47.39 8.68 25.37
CA LYS A 12 47.05 8.53 23.95
C LYS A 12 46.37 7.18 23.65
N ALA A 13 46.88 6.08 24.21
CA ALA A 13 46.29 4.76 24.02
C ALA A 13 44.89 4.66 24.64
N MET A 14 44.67 5.27 25.81
CA MET A 14 43.34 5.35 26.43
C MET A 14 42.36 6.18 25.60
N GLN A 15 42.80 7.32 25.03
CA GLN A 15 41.96 8.11 24.13
C GLN A 15 41.54 7.29 22.91
N GLN A 16 42.50 6.62 22.25
CA GLN A 16 42.20 5.75 21.11
C GLN A 16 41.24 4.62 21.49
N LEU A 17 41.43 3.98 22.64
CA LEU A 17 40.52 2.94 23.12
C LEU A 17 39.11 3.48 23.33
N ASN A 18 38.96 4.68 23.88
CA ASN A 18 37.66 5.31 24.08
C ASN A 18 36.99 5.65 22.74
N GLU A 19 37.74 6.18 21.77
CA GLU A 19 37.24 6.43 20.41
C GLU A 19 36.76 5.14 19.74
N TYR A 20 37.51 4.03 19.87
CA TYR A 20 37.09 2.75 19.31
C TYR A 20 35.84 2.19 19.99
N LYS A 21 35.73 2.34 21.31
CA LYS A 21 34.53 1.93 22.05
C LYS A 21 33.31 2.73 21.60
N GLU A 22 33.44 4.05 21.47
CA GLU A 22 32.36 4.90 21.00
C GLU A 22 31.92 4.52 19.58
N LYS A 23 32.87 4.35 18.65
CA LYS A 23 32.58 3.88 17.28
C LYS A 23 31.91 2.51 17.27
N SER A 24 32.32 1.59 18.13
CA SER A 24 31.70 0.28 18.25
C SER A 24 30.26 0.37 18.71
N GLU A 25 29.97 1.19 19.73
CA GLU A 25 28.59 1.39 20.20
C GLU A 25 27.72 2.09 19.16
N GLN A 26 28.26 3.06 18.42
CA GLN A 26 27.56 3.69 17.29
C GLN A 26 27.23 2.68 16.19
N LEU A 27 28.16 1.79 15.84
CA LEU A 27 27.93 0.75 14.84
C LEU A 27 26.87 -0.26 15.30
N LYS A 28 26.86 -0.65 16.58
CA LYS A 28 25.83 -1.54 17.13
C LYS A 28 24.44 -0.92 17.05
N ARG A 29 24.31 0.37 17.38
CA ARG A 29 23.03 1.10 17.27
C ARG A 29 22.57 1.16 15.81
N LYS A 30 23.44 1.57 14.90
CA LYS A 30 23.12 1.62 13.46
C LYS A 30 22.68 0.26 12.92
N LEU A 31 23.36 -0.82 13.28
CA LEU A 31 22.98 -2.16 12.86
C LEU A 31 21.59 -2.55 13.37
N HIS A 32 21.29 -2.24 14.64
CA HIS A 32 19.97 -2.50 15.21
C HIS A 32 18.87 -1.69 14.50
N ASP A 33 19.14 -0.42 14.20
CA ASP A 33 18.20 0.46 13.51
C ASP A 33 17.95 -0.02 12.07
N GLU A 34 19.01 -0.43 11.35
CA GLU A 34 18.91 -1.00 10.01
C GLU A 34 18.11 -2.30 10.00
N GLN A 35 18.34 -3.20 10.96
CA GLN A 35 17.57 -4.45 11.09
C GLN A 35 16.10 -4.18 11.38
N SER A 36 15.81 -3.20 12.24
CA SER A 36 14.44 -2.80 12.56
C SER A 36 13.74 -2.20 11.35
N GLN A 37 14.45 -1.37 10.58
CA GLN A 37 13.97 -0.80 9.34
C GLN A 37 13.72 -1.88 8.27
N GLU A 38 14.59 -2.89 8.15
CA GLU A 38 14.41 -4.00 7.23
C GLU A 38 13.12 -4.78 7.52
N VAL A 39 12.86 -5.09 8.79
CA VAL A 39 11.62 -5.79 9.20
C VAL A 39 10.39 -4.95 8.85
N ARG A 40 10.44 -3.65 9.15
CA ARG A 40 9.33 -2.73 8.85
C ARG A 40 9.07 -2.65 7.34
N ILE A 41 10.10 -2.51 6.52
CA ILE A 41 9.96 -2.44 5.06
C ILE A 41 9.37 -3.75 4.51
N LYS A 42 9.79 -4.91 5.02
CA LYS A 42 9.21 -6.20 4.61
C LYS A 42 7.71 -6.26 4.89
N GLN A 43 7.29 -5.82 6.07
CA GLN A 43 5.87 -5.75 6.43
C GLN A 43 5.10 -4.78 5.52
N GLU A 44 5.65 -3.59 5.27
CA GLU A 44 5.02 -2.61 4.37
C GLU A 44 4.88 -3.15 2.93
N LEU A 45 5.87 -3.90 2.44
CA LEU A 45 5.80 -4.56 1.14
C LEU A 45 4.73 -5.65 1.10
N ASP A 46 4.66 -6.51 2.12
CA ASP A 46 3.65 -7.57 2.21
C ASP A 46 2.23 -6.97 2.28
N ASP A 47 2.04 -5.86 3.00
CA ASP A 47 0.78 -5.13 3.08
C ASP A 47 0.38 -4.53 1.73
N ILE A 48 1.31 -3.88 1.03
CA ILE A 48 1.07 -3.32 -0.30
C ILE A 48 0.71 -4.43 -1.29
N GLN A 49 1.46 -5.54 -1.28
CA GLN A 49 1.22 -6.67 -2.14
C GLN A 49 -0.17 -7.28 -1.89
N SER A 50 -0.55 -7.42 -0.62
CA SER A 50 -1.89 -7.91 -0.24
C SER A 50 -2.99 -6.98 -0.75
N LYS A 51 -2.83 -5.66 -0.63
CA LYS A 51 -3.78 -4.67 -1.18
C LYS A 51 -3.91 -4.74 -2.69
N ILE A 52 -2.79 -4.88 -3.41
CA ILE A 52 -2.79 -5.04 -4.87
C ILE A 52 -3.56 -6.29 -5.27
N HIS A 53 -3.31 -7.42 -4.60
CA HIS A 53 -4.02 -8.65 -4.88
C HIS A 53 -5.52 -8.52 -4.58
N GLN A 54 -5.89 -7.83 -3.50
CA GLN A 54 -7.29 -7.60 -3.14
C GLN A 54 -8.02 -6.80 -4.22
N GLN A 55 -7.44 -5.68 -4.66
CA GLN A 55 -8.00 -4.87 -5.74
C GLN A 55 -8.09 -5.64 -7.06
N ARG A 56 -7.08 -6.45 -7.36
CA ARG A 56 -7.09 -7.31 -8.55
C ARG A 56 -8.21 -8.35 -8.46
N PHE A 57 -8.42 -8.95 -7.30
CA PHE A 57 -9.52 -9.90 -7.10
C PHE A 57 -10.88 -9.25 -7.31
N GLU A 58 -11.11 -8.06 -6.77
CA GLU A 58 -12.34 -7.28 -6.97
C GLU A 58 -12.58 -7.01 -8.46
N LEU A 59 -11.56 -6.52 -9.17
CA LEU A 59 -11.66 -6.28 -10.62
C LEU A 59 -11.97 -7.56 -11.42
N VAL A 60 -11.38 -8.68 -11.05
CA VAL A 60 -11.62 -9.97 -11.71
C VAL A 60 -13.03 -10.48 -11.42
N MET A 61 -13.54 -10.26 -10.21
CA MET A 61 -14.93 -10.56 -9.84
C MET A 61 -15.93 -9.71 -10.64
N ASP A 62 -15.68 -8.41 -10.76
CA ASP A 62 -16.51 -7.51 -11.58
C ASP A 62 -16.48 -7.91 -13.06
N HIS A 63 -15.29 -8.23 -13.57
CA HIS A 63 -15.13 -8.66 -14.96
C HIS A 63 -15.88 -9.98 -15.25
N ARG A 64 -15.85 -10.93 -14.31
CA ARG A 64 -16.63 -12.18 -14.39
C ARG A 64 -18.12 -11.89 -14.53
N VAL A 65 -18.66 -10.95 -13.75
CA VAL A 65 -20.07 -10.58 -13.80
C VAL A 65 -20.39 -9.92 -15.14
N SER A 66 -19.54 -9.00 -15.61
CA SER A 66 -19.70 -8.32 -16.90
C SER A 66 -19.75 -9.32 -18.07
N ILE A 67 -18.79 -10.24 -18.17
CA ILE A 67 -18.76 -11.25 -19.24
C ILE A 67 -19.98 -12.17 -19.19
N LYS A 68 -20.42 -12.58 -17.99
CA LYS A 68 -21.65 -13.38 -17.85
C LYS A 68 -22.89 -12.65 -18.33
N HIS A 69 -22.98 -11.34 -18.09
CA HIS A 69 -24.07 -10.53 -18.63
C HIS A 69 -23.99 -10.40 -20.15
N SER A 70 -22.79 -10.20 -20.73
CA SER A 70 -22.59 -10.14 -22.18
C SER A 70 -22.95 -11.46 -22.86
N LEU A 71 -22.51 -12.59 -22.32
CA LEU A 71 -22.88 -13.92 -22.82
C LEU A 71 -24.40 -14.13 -22.82
N ALA A 72 -25.06 -13.78 -21.71
CA ALA A 72 -26.52 -13.90 -21.60
C ALA A 72 -27.27 -12.98 -22.59
N ALA A 73 -26.69 -11.83 -22.96
CA ALA A 73 -27.27 -10.94 -23.95
C ALA A 73 -27.19 -11.52 -25.37
N LEU A 74 -26.08 -12.21 -25.69
CA LEU A 74 -25.89 -12.89 -26.98
C LEU A 74 -26.77 -14.13 -27.14
N GLU A 75 -27.10 -14.82 -26.04
CA GLU A 75 -28.04 -15.95 -26.05
C GLU A 75 -29.49 -15.53 -26.37
N GLY A 76 -29.82 -14.25 -26.24
CA GLY A 76 -31.14 -13.69 -26.52
C GLY A 76 -31.34 -13.17 -27.96
N ASP A 77 -30.31 -13.23 -28.80
CA ASP A 77 -30.38 -12.79 -30.20
C ASP A 77 -30.79 -13.98 -31.08
N ASP A 78 -32.03 -13.95 -31.60
CA ASP A 78 -32.71 -15.04 -32.34
C ASP A 78 -32.05 -15.41 -33.70
N ASP A 79 -30.89 -14.84 -34.06
CA ASP A 79 -30.16 -15.12 -35.31
C ASP A 79 -29.18 -16.31 -35.19
N ALA A 80 -29.24 -17.07 -34.09
CA ALA A 80 -28.39 -18.23 -33.76
C ALA A 80 -28.56 -19.47 -34.66
N GLU A 81 -29.12 -19.33 -35.87
CA GLU A 81 -29.26 -20.45 -36.82
C GLU A 81 -27.94 -20.78 -37.55
N HIS A 82 -26.90 -19.94 -37.44
CA HIS A 82 -25.62 -20.11 -38.15
C HIS A 82 -24.38 -20.05 -37.25
N GLY A 83 -24.19 -21.09 -36.44
CA GLY A 83 -22.90 -21.37 -35.80
C GLY A 83 -22.62 -20.51 -34.57
N ARG A 84 -21.84 -21.08 -33.65
CA ARG A 84 -21.42 -20.40 -32.41
C ARG A 84 -20.65 -19.15 -32.80
N ASP A 85 -21.23 -17.98 -32.54
CA ASP A 85 -20.64 -16.67 -32.85
C ASP A 85 -19.20 -16.60 -32.28
N VAL A 86 -18.28 -16.03 -33.06
CA VAL A 86 -16.90 -15.80 -32.65
C VAL A 86 -16.87 -15.00 -31.35
N GLU A 87 -17.78 -14.03 -31.19
CA GLU A 87 -17.90 -13.23 -29.97
C GLU A 87 -18.25 -14.11 -28.76
N HIS A 88 -19.21 -15.03 -28.90
CA HIS A 88 -19.56 -15.99 -27.86
C HIS A 88 -18.38 -16.89 -27.48
N VAL A 89 -17.64 -17.40 -28.46
CA VAL A 89 -16.47 -18.26 -28.21
C VAL A 89 -15.37 -17.49 -27.48
N VAL A 90 -15.11 -16.24 -27.86
CA VAL A 90 -14.11 -15.39 -27.21
C VAL A 90 -14.49 -15.13 -25.75
N LEU A 91 -15.74 -14.74 -25.49
CA LEU A 91 -16.23 -14.49 -24.14
C LEU A 91 -16.21 -15.76 -23.26
N GLU A 92 -16.52 -16.94 -23.81
CA GLU A 92 -16.36 -18.22 -23.09
C GLU A 92 -14.90 -18.51 -22.70
N LEU A 93 -13.94 -18.19 -23.58
CA LEU A 93 -12.52 -18.37 -23.31
C LEU A 93 -12.02 -17.39 -22.25
N GLU A 94 -12.41 -16.12 -22.35
CA GLU A 94 -12.09 -15.09 -21.35
C GLU A 94 -12.67 -15.45 -19.98
N LEU A 95 -13.92 -15.93 -19.93
CA LEU A 95 -14.53 -16.39 -18.69
C LEU A 95 -13.75 -17.54 -18.04
N LYS A 96 -13.30 -18.52 -18.83
CA LYS A 96 -12.47 -19.62 -18.32
C LYS A 96 -11.13 -19.12 -17.75
N GLN A 97 -10.52 -18.13 -18.39
CA GLN A 97 -9.28 -17.54 -17.89
C GLN A 97 -9.52 -16.83 -16.54
N ILE A 98 -10.61 -16.06 -16.43
CA ILE A 98 -11.04 -15.40 -15.20
C ILE A 98 -11.31 -16.42 -14.09
N GLU A 99 -11.99 -17.53 -14.39
CA GLU A 99 -12.26 -18.57 -13.41
C GLU A 99 -10.97 -19.25 -12.91
N SER A 100 -10.00 -19.48 -13.79
CA SER A 100 -8.67 -19.98 -13.38
C SER A 100 -7.95 -18.99 -12.47
N GLU A 101 -8.06 -17.70 -12.73
CA GLU A 101 -7.44 -16.65 -11.91
C GLU A 101 -8.13 -16.54 -10.53
N LEU A 102 -9.45 -16.62 -10.48
CA LEU A 102 -10.20 -16.64 -9.22
C LEU A 102 -9.89 -17.90 -8.40
N GLN A 103 -9.72 -19.04 -9.06
CA GLN A 103 -9.27 -20.27 -8.40
C GLN A 103 -7.88 -20.10 -7.78
N PHE A 104 -6.95 -19.41 -8.47
CA PHE A 104 -5.65 -19.06 -7.91
C PHE A 104 -5.79 -18.21 -6.64
N PHE A 105 -6.63 -17.17 -6.66
CA PHE A 105 -6.87 -16.32 -5.47
C PHE A 105 -7.50 -17.10 -4.32
N HIS A 106 -8.46 -18.00 -4.61
CA HIS A 106 -9.06 -18.87 -3.61
C HIS A 106 -8.03 -19.81 -2.96
N GLN A 107 -7.18 -20.46 -3.77
CA GLN A 107 -6.17 -21.39 -3.26
C GLN A 107 -5.05 -20.69 -2.48
N THR A 108 -4.67 -19.49 -2.92
CA THR A 108 -3.52 -18.76 -2.36
C THR A 108 -3.92 -17.97 -1.12
N TYR A 109 -5.09 -17.32 -1.13
CA TYR A 109 -5.52 -16.37 -0.08
C TYR A 109 -6.80 -16.79 0.64
N GLY A 110 -7.47 -17.86 0.21
CA GLY A 110 -8.73 -18.30 0.81
C GLY A 110 -9.93 -17.41 0.50
N TRP A 111 -9.81 -16.50 -0.48
CA TRP A 111 -10.88 -15.56 -0.81
C TRP A 111 -12.10 -16.25 -1.42
N ASN A 112 -13.27 -15.73 -1.06
CA ASN A 112 -14.55 -16.34 -1.47
C ASN A 112 -14.97 -15.84 -2.85
N VAL A 113 -14.89 -16.73 -3.84
CA VAL A 113 -15.25 -16.49 -5.25
C VAL A 113 -16.76 -16.45 -5.48
N ASP A 114 -17.55 -16.90 -4.50
CA ASP A 114 -19.02 -16.88 -4.54
C ASP A 114 -19.60 -15.71 -3.75
N TYR A 115 -18.75 -14.85 -3.18
CA TYR A 115 -19.20 -13.66 -2.48
C TYR A 115 -19.78 -12.66 -3.48
N LYS A 116 -21.11 -12.58 -3.53
CA LYS A 116 -21.82 -11.43 -4.09
C LYS A 116 -21.79 -10.32 -3.05
N GLU A 117 -20.98 -9.29 -3.29
CA GLU A 117 -21.12 -8.07 -2.51
C GLU A 117 -22.55 -7.53 -2.72
N PRO A 118 -23.30 -7.21 -1.65
CA PRO A 118 -24.61 -6.58 -1.80
C PRO A 118 -24.39 -5.24 -2.50
N SER A 119 -24.87 -5.13 -3.73
CA SER A 119 -24.73 -3.97 -4.59
C SER A 119 -25.13 -2.71 -3.82
N LYS A 120 -24.16 -1.97 -3.30
CA LYS A 120 -24.38 -0.59 -2.88
C LYS A 120 -24.50 0.19 -4.17
N ALA A 121 -25.74 0.46 -4.56
CA ALA A 121 -26.04 1.45 -5.58
C ALA A 121 -25.28 2.73 -5.20
N VAL A 122 -24.26 3.06 -5.99
CA VAL A 122 -23.59 4.36 -5.94
C VAL A 122 -24.61 5.36 -6.47
N ASN A 123 -25.42 5.92 -5.56
CA ASN A 123 -26.20 7.11 -5.85
C ASN A 123 -25.22 8.28 -5.78
N GLU A 124 -24.66 8.64 -6.92
CA GLU A 124 -23.90 9.87 -7.11
C GLU A 124 -24.79 11.06 -6.78
N GLN A 125 -24.50 11.72 -5.66
CA GLN A 125 -24.67 13.16 -5.46
C GLN A 125 -24.07 13.52 -4.09
N GLN A 126 -22.74 13.64 -4.05
CA GLN A 126 -22.09 14.49 -3.05
C GLN A 126 -21.64 15.76 -3.75
N SER A 127 -22.41 16.81 -3.52
CA SER A 127 -22.07 18.20 -3.79
C SER A 127 -20.71 18.54 -3.17
N PHE A 128 -19.83 19.14 -3.96
CA PHE A 128 -18.65 19.80 -3.44
C PHE A 128 -19.09 21.04 -2.66
N ASP A 129 -19.05 20.97 -1.32
CA ASP A 129 -18.98 22.16 -0.49
C ASP A 129 -17.58 22.74 -0.65
N VAL A 130 -17.49 23.82 -1.44
CA VAL A 130 -16.30 24.66 -1.50
C VAL A 130 -16.16 25.33 -0.14
N GLU A 131 -15.27 24.80 0.70
CA GLU A 131 -14.79 25.46 1.90
C GLU A 131 -14.24 26.84 1.51
N LYS A 132 -14.99 27.86 1.90
CA LYS A 132 -14.59 29.25 1.85
C LYS A 132 -13.46 29.43 2.88
N LEU A 133 -12.22 29.43 2.41
CA LEU A 133 -11.05 29.81 3.21
C LEU A 133 -11.36 31.13 3.95
N PRO A 134 -11.15 31.22 5.28
CA PRO A 134 -11.23 32.50 5.96
C PRO A 134 -10.09 33.39 5.47
N LEU A 135 -10.48 34.48 4.81
CA LEU A 135 -9.63 35.63 4.52
C LEU A 135 -8.99 36.10 5.83
N ASP A 136 -7.68 36.31 5.78
CA ASP A 136 -6.87 36.91 6.82
C ASP A 136 -7.58 38.16 7.36
N GLY A 137 -8.13 38.02 8.56
CA GLY A 137 -8.68 39.11 9.34
C GLY A 137 -7.54 39.75 10.11
N ASP A 138 -6.95 40.79 9.52
CA ASP A 138 -6.17 41.78 10.25
C ASP A 138 -7.03 42.37 11.37
N GLY A 139 -6.45 42.47 12.56
CA GLY A 139 -6.96 43.33 13.63
C GLY A 139 -7.18 42.59 14.93
N ASP A 140 -6.14 42.55 15.76
CA ASP A 140 -6.24 43.02 17.15
C ASP A 140 -4.83 43.41 17.60
N CYS A 141 -4.61 44.72 17.64
CA CYS A 141 -3.54 45.36 18.37
C CYS A 141 -3.99 45.45 19.83
N ASP A 142 -3.54 44.50 20.63
CA ASP A 142 -3.56 44.62 22.08
C ASP A 142 -2.49 45.64 22.48
N ASP A 143 -2.92 46.90 22.59
CA ASP A 143 -2.31 47.88 23.49
C ASP A 143 -2.73 47.49 24.92
N ASP A 144 -1.90 46.70 25.60
CA ASP A 144 -1.90 46.64 27.05
C ASP A 144 -0.58 47.23 27.57
N ASP A 145 -0.75 48.38 28.22
CA ASP A 145 0.20 49.04 29.10
C ASP A 145 0.74 48.07 30.17
N ASP A 146 2.03 48.11 30.47
CA ASP A 146 2.49 47.86 31.84
C ASP A 146 3.73 48.69 32.18
N ASP A 147 3.60 49.38 33.30
CA ASP A 147 4.52 50.34 33.89
C ASP A 147 5.69 49.64 34.60
N GLY A 148 6.92 50.14 34.39
CA GLY A 148 8.11 49.69 35.13
C GLY A 148 9.40 50.40 34.77
#